data_AF-A0A3S4JX59-F1
#
_entry.id   AF-A0A3S4JX59-F1
#
_cell.length_a   1.000
_cell.length_b   1.000
_cell.length_c   1.000
_cell.angle_alpha   90.00
_cell.angle_beta   90.00
_cell.angle_gamma   90.00
#
_symmetry.space_group_name_H-M   'P 1'
#
loop_
_entity.id
_entity.type
_entity.pdbx_description
1 polymer ?
#
loop_
_entity_poly.entity_id
_entity_poly.type
_entity_poly.pdbx_seq_one_letter_code
_entity_poly.pdbx_strand_id
1 'polypeptide(L)'
;MEFIYDAVRDEFYFLEVNTRLQVEHPVTEQVTGLDLIECMLQVAAGDALDWTALQRAPRGAAIEARIYAEDPLKNFQPSPGVLTEVAFPPEVRVDGWSAAAAKSPPFTTRCSPS
;
A
#
# COMPACT_ATOMS: atom_id res chain seq x y z
N MET A 1 3.12 -4.46 12.39
CA MET A 1 3.25 -3.84 13.73
C MET A 1 3.79 -2.46 13.53
N GLU A 2 3.30 -1.50 14.28
CA GLU A 2 3.66 -0.09 14.11
C GLU A 2 4.42 0.42 15.33
N PHE A 3 5.42 1.26 15.06
CA PHE A 3 6.32 1.83 16.05
C PHE A 3 6.50 3.32 15.79
N ILE A 4 6.66 4.09 16.85
CA ILE A 4 7.20 5.45 16.79
C ILE A 4 8.71 5.36 17.00
N TYR A 5 9.48 6.08 16.18
CA TYR A 5 10.93 6.14 16.26
C TYR A 5 11.41 7.52 16.71
N ASP A 6 12.17 7.58 17.80
CA ASP A 6 12.90 8.78 18.23
C ASP A 6 14.32 8.73 17.66
N ALA A 7 14.58 9.53 16.62
CA ALA A 7 15.86 9.54 15.93
C ALA A 7 17.02 10.14 16.76
N VAL A 8 16.74 10.93 17.79
CA VAL A 8 17.79 11.50 18.66
C VAL A 8 18.24 10.47 19.69
N ARG A 9 17.28 9.70 20.22
CA ARG A 9 17.55 8.66 21.23
C ARG A 9 17.87 7.30 20.63
N ASP A 10 17.60 7.10 19.35
CA ASP A 10 17.68 5.81 18.66
C ASP A 10 16.80 4.73 19.35
N GLU A 11 15.59 5.12 19.75
CA GLU A 11 14.65 4.29 20.49
C GLU A 11 13.34 4.08 19.71
N PHE A 12 12.79 2.86 19.81
CA PHE A 12 11.50 2.49 19.22
C PHE A 12 10.46 2.26 20.31
N TYR A 13 9.26 2.80 20.10
CA TYR A 13 8.12 2.63 21.00
C TYR A 13 6.98 1.98 20.24
N PHE A 14 6.49 0.85 20.76
CA PHE A 14 5.34 0.17 20.18
C PHE A 14 4.11 1.08 20.16
N LEU A 15 3.41 1.10 19.03
CA LEU A 15 2.17 1.84 18.86
C LEU A 15 0.98 0.88 18.79
N GLU A 16 0.95 0.02 17.78
CA GLU A 16 -0.17 -0.90 17.57
C GLU A 16 0.17 -2.12 16.71
N VAL A 17 -0.78 -3.06 16.65
CA VAL A 17 -0.77 -4.19 15.72
C VAL A 17 -1.99 -4.12 14.81
N ASN A 18 -1.77 -3.94 13.51
CA ASN A 18 -2.79 -4.13 12.49
C ASN A 18 -2.92 -5.63 12.16
N THR A 19 -4.07 -6.23 12.50
CA THR A 19 -4.37 -7.66 12.30
C THR A 19 -4.94 -7.96 10.91
N ARG A 20 -4.52 -7.19 9.92
CA ARG A 20 -4.98 -7.24 8.52
C ARG A 20 -3.82 -6.88 7.60
N LEU A 21 -3.95 -7.24 6.32
CA LEU A 21 -3.02 -6.77 5.31
C LEU A 21 -3.07 -5.23 5.24
N GLN A 22 -1.90 -4.60 5.22
CA GLN A 22 -1.80 -3.16 5.10
C GLN A 22 -1.78 -2.74 3.63
N VAL A 23 -2.25 -1.53 3.34
CA VAL A 23 -2.33 -1.04 1.95
C VAL A 23 -0.93 -0.96 1.33
N GLU A 24 0.05 -0.57 2.12
CA GLU A 24 1.47 -0.41 1.78
C GLU A 24 2.27 -1.72 1.63
N HIS A 25 1.61 -2.89 1.67
CA HIS A 25 2.26 -4.19 1.48
C HIS A 25 3.08 -4.32 0.17
N PRO A 26 2.72 -3.69 -0.98
CA PRO A 26 3.48 -3.83 -2.22
C PRO A 26 4.94 -3.39 -2.08
N VAL A 27 5.23 -2.41 -1.22
CA VAL A 27 6.62 -1.96 -0.98
C VAL A 27 7.48 -3.10 -0.44
N THR A 28 6.93 -3.89 0.48
CA THR A 28 7.62 -5.06 1.05
C THR A 28 7.78 -6.15 0.01
N GLU A 29 6.75 -6.43 -0.79
CA GLU A 29 6.80 -7.41 -1.87
C GLU A 29 7.88 -7.06 -2.90
N GLN A 30 8.01 -5.79 -3.29
CA GLN A 30 9.01 -5.36 -4.28
C GLN A 30 10.45 -5.63 -3.85
N VAL A 31 10.78 -5.45 -2.58
CA VAL A 31 12.15 -5.64 -2.08
C VAL A 31 12.45 -7.05 -1.60
N THR A 32 11.43 -7.82 -1.22
CA THR A 32 11.60 -9.21 -0.72
C THR A 32 11.35 -10.27 -1.80
N GLY A 33 10.55 -9.94 -2.82
CA GLY A 33 10.06 -10.89 -3.83
C GLY A 33 8.99 -11.84 -3.31
N LEU A 34 8.40 -11.56 -2.15
CA LEU A 34 7.29 -12.33 -1.58
C LEU A 34 5.96 -11.85 -2.16
N ASP A 35 5.00 -12.76 -2.31
CA ASP A 35 3.57 -12.44 -2.46
C ASP A 35 2.89 -12.68 -1.11
N LEU A 36 2.49 -11.59 -0.45
CA LEU A 36 1.93 -11.66 0.90
C LEU A 36 0.49 -12.18 0.89
N ILE A 37 -0.25 -11.95 -0.21
CA ILE A 37 -1.61 -12.48 -0.38
C ILE A 37 -1.54 -14.00 -0.55
N GLU A 38 -0.62 -14.50 -1.37
CA GLU A 38 -0.37 -15.94 -1.52
C GLU A 38 -0.01 -16.59 -0.18
N CYS A 39 0.92 -15.97 0.57
CA CYS A 39 1.30 -16.46 1.90
C CYS A 39 0.09 -16.51 2.87
N MET A 40 -0.78 -15.49 2.84
CA MET A 40 -2.00 -15.47 3.65
C MET A 40 -2.96 -16.61 3.28
N LEU A 41 -3.12 -16.90 1.98
CA LEU A 41 -3.96 -18.00 1.49
C LEU A 41 -3.41 -19.37 1.91
N GLN A 42 -2.10 -19.57 1.81
CA GLN A 42 -1.43 -20.80 2.25
C GLN A 42 -1.67 -21.04 3.75
N VAL A 43 -1.43 -20.03 4.59
CA VAL A 43 -1.67 -20.14 6.03
C VAL A 43 -3.15 -20.42 6.33
N ALA A 44 -4.07 -19.75 5.64
CA ALA A 44 -5.51 -19.97 5.81
C ALA A 44 -5.93 -21.39 5.42
N ALA A 45 -5.24 -22.02 4.46
CA ALA A 45 -5.45 -23.41 4.06
C ALA A 45 -4.78 -24.44 5.01
N GLY A 46 -3.94 -23.98 5.95
CA GLY A 46 -3.14 -24.84 6.82
C GLY A 46 -1.87 -25.38 6.17
N ASP A 47 -1.47 -24.82 5.02
CA ASP A 47 -0.24 -25.17 4.32
C ASP A 47 0.99 -24.58 5.01
N ALA A 48 2.13 -25.24 4.84
CA ALA A 48 3.40 -24.74 5.36
C ALA A 48 3.95 -23.60 4.48
N LEU A 49 4.44 -22.54 5.13
CA LEU A 49 5.14 -21.45 4.45
C LEU A 49 6.59 -21.83 4.09
N ASP A 50 7.10 -21.24 3.01
CA ASP A 50 8.54 -21.26 2.72
C ASP A 50 9.28 -20.29 3.65
N TRP A 51 9.69 -20.79 4.81
CA TRP A 51 10.48 -20.06 5.79
C TRP A 51 11.84 -19.57 5.23
N THR A 52 12.40 -20.27 4.23
CA THR A 52 13.66 -19.87 3.63
C THR A 52 13.47 -18.61 2.79
N ALA A 53 12.37 -18.52 2.05
CA ALA A 53 12.00 -17.30 1.32
C ALA A 53 11.72 -16.13 2.27
N LEU A 54 10.97 -16.37 3.35
CA LEU A 54 10.61 -15.35 4.35
C LEU A 54 11.80 -14.75 5.10
N GLN A 55 12.91 -15.48 5.22
CA GLN A 55 14.13 -15.02 5.88
C GLN A 55 15.10 -14.28 4.95
N ARG A 56 14.80 -14.18 3.64
CA ARG A 56 15.68 -13.47 2.70
C ARG A 56 15.74 -11.98 3.04
N ALA A 57 16.95 -11.45 3.11
CA ALA A 57 17.15 -10.02 3.28
C ALA A 57 16.56 -9.25 2.08
N PRO A 58 15.89 -8.10 2.32
CA PRO A 58 15.43 -7.21 1.26
C PRO A 58 16.56 -6.81 0.30
N ARG A 59 16.24 -6.63 -0.98
CA ARG A 59 17.18 -6.19 -2.02
C ARG A 59 16.69 -4.89 -2.66
N GLY A 60 17.57 -3.89 -2.71
CA GLY A 60 17.25 -2.58 -3.27
C GLY A 60 16.32 -1.76 -2.36
N ALA A 61 15.57 -0.85 -2.96
CA ALA A 61 14.60 -0.01 -2.29
C ALA A 61 13.34 0.11 -3.15
N ALA A 62 12.19 0.27 -2.51
CA ALA A 62 10.91 0.52 -3.17
C ALA A 62 10.19 1.65 -2.44
N ILE A 63 9.36 2.40 -3.18
CA ILE A 63 8.55 3.50 -2.68
C ILE A 63 7.15 3.34 -3.27
N GLU A 64 6.13 3.58 -2.45
CA GLU A 64 4.73 3.69 -2.87
C GLU A 64 4.30 5.15 -2.82
N ALA A 65 3.59 5.60 -3.86
CA ALA A 65 2.87 6.87 -3.87
C ALA A 65 1.38 6.60 -4.04
N ARG A 66 0.56 7.19 -3.18
CA ARG A 66 -0.90 7.06 -3.25
C ARG A 66 -1.48 8.19 -4.08
N ILE A 67 -2.18 7.81 -5.15
CA ILE A 67 -2.84 8.76 -6.04
C ILE A 67 -4.31 8.87 -5.64
N TYR A 68 -4.68 10.02 -5.10
CA TYR A 68 -6.04 10.30 -4.65
C TYR A 68 -6.75 11.32 -5.56
N ALA A 69 -8.06 11.15 -5.72
CA ALA A 69 -8.91 12.11 -6.40
C ALA A 69 -9.22 13.30 -5.47
N GLU A 70 -8.19 14.08 -5.15
CA GLU A 70 -8.22 15.22 -4.23
C GLU A 70 -7.58 16.45 -4.88
N ASP A 71 -8.01 17.65 -4.46
CA ASP A 71 -7.45 18.93 -4.92
C ASP A 71 -6.52 19.53 -3.83
N PRO A 72 -5.18 19.48 -4.02
CA PRO A 72 -4.23 20.03 -3.04
C PRO A 72 -4.38 21.53 -2.83
N LEU A 73 -4.89 22.27 -3.81
CA LEU A 73 -5.10 23.72 -3.72
C LEU A 73 -6.37 24.08 -2.93
N LYS A 74 -7.24 23.10 -2.66
CA LYS A 74 -8.46 23.25 -1.87
C LYS A 74 -8.41 22.42 -0.60
N ASN A 75 -7.28 22.40 0.10
CA ASN A 75 -7.09 21.64 1.33
C ASN A 75 -7.43 20.14 1.18
N PHE A 76 -6.99 19.52 0.08
CA PHE A 76 -7.22 18.11 -0.24
C PHE A 76 -8.71 17.72 -0.25
N GLN A 77 -9.59 18.65 -0.66
CA GLN A 77 -10.99 18.34 -0.84
C GLN A 77 -11.18 17.24 -1.89
N PRO A 78 -12.12 16.29 -1.67
CA PRO A 78 -12.45 15.29 -2.68
C PRO A 78 -12.87 15.94 -4.00
N SER A 79 -12.35 15.40 -5.10
CA SER A 79 -12.57 15.86 -6.47
C SER A 79 -13.26 14.76 -7.30
N PRO A 80 -14.56 14.53 -7.09
CA PRO A 80 -15.31 13.54 -7.86
C PRO A 80 -15.49 14.00 -9.30
N GLY A 81 -15.49 13.05 -10.24
CA GLY A 81 -15.56 13.37 -11.67
C GLY A 81 -15.38 12.14 -12.56
N VAL A 82 -15.36 12.38 -13.86
CA VAL A 82 -15.02 11.37 -14.87
C VAL A 82 -13.54 11.51 -15.21
N LEU A 83 -12.81 10.41 -15.17
CA LEU A 83 -11.43 10.38 -15.66
C LEU A 83 -11.46 10.41 -17.18
N THR A 84 -11.06 11.55 -17.76
CA THR A 84 -11.03 11.74 -19.22
C THR A 84 -9.85 11.02 -19.86
N GLU A 85 -8.73 10.93 -19.15
CA GLU A 85 -7.52 10.25 -19.57
C GLU A 85 -6.87 9.60 -18.35
N VAL A 86 -6.34 8.39 -18.54
CA VAL A 86 -5.57 7.66 -17.55
C VAL A 86 -4.43 6.97 -18.28
N ALA A 87 -3.20 7.33 -17.93
CA ALA A 87 -2.00 6.73 -18.46
C ALA A 87 -1.02 6.48 -17.32
N PHE A 88 -0.47 5.27 -17.28
CA PHE A 88 0.55 4.86 -16.32
C PHE A 88 1.81 4.40 -17.06
N PRO A 89 3.02 4.64 -16.53
CA PRO A 89 4.23 4.10 -17.13
C PRO A 89 4.21 2.55 -17.06
N PRO A 90 4.63 1.84 -18.12
CA PRO A 90 4.63 0.37 -18.10
C PRO A 90 5.70 -0.23 -17.17
N GLU A 91 6.71 0.54 -16.77
CA GLU A 91 7.83 0.07 -15.94
C GLU A 91 7.52 0.09 -14.44
N VAL A 92 6.38 0.66 -14.01
CA VAL A 92 6.01 0.77 -12.60
C VAL A 92 4.82 -0.13 -12.28
N ARG A 93 4.84 -0.74 -11.09
CA ARG A 93 3.67 -1.44 -10.56
C ARG A 93 2.60 -0.42 -10.19
N VAL A 94 1.38 -0.62 -10.70
CA VAL A 94 0.21 0.21 -10.37
C VAL A 94 -0.90 -0.71 -9.90
N ASP A 95 -1.18 -0.65 -8.60
CA ASP A 95 -2.29 -1.37 -7.99
C ASP A 95 -3.47 -0.40 -7.89
N GLY A 96 -4.46 -0.55 -8.77
CA GLY A 96 -5.60 0.35 -8.85
C GLY A 96 -6.74 -0.19 -9.69
N TRP A 97 -7.87 0.52 -9.65
CA TRP A 97 -9.09 0.14 -10.36
C TRP A 97 -9.54 1.22 -11.37
N SER A 98 -8.74 2.29 -11.52
CA SER A 98 -9.03 3.42 -12.40
C SER A 98 -8.68 3.11 -13.85
N ALA A 99 -9.62 3.32 -14.76
CA ALA A 99 -9.44 3.25 -16.21
C ALA A 99 -10.06 4.48 -16.88
N ALA A 100 -9.72 4.75 -18.15
CA ALA A 100 -10.36 5.82 -18.91
C ALA A 100 -11.89 5.63 -18.94
N ALA A 101 -12.63 6.74 -18.81
CA ALA A 101 -14.09 6.78 -18.63
C ALA A 101 -14.62 6.16 -17.31
N ALA A 102 -13.74 5.74 -16.39
CA ALA A 102 -14.17 5.40 -15.04
C ALA A 102 -14.70 6.65 -14.33
N LYS A 103 -15.86 6.50 -13.70
CA LYS A 103 -16.43 7.52 -12.83
C LYS A 103 -15.84 7.33 -11.44
N SER A 104 -15.22 8.37 -10.88
CA SER A 104 -14.87 8.40 -9.46
C SER A 104 -16.14 8.74 -8.67
N PRO A 105 -16.75 7.79 -7.94
CA PRO A 105 -17.98 8.05 -7.21
C PRO A 105 -17.67 8.82 -5.91
N PRO A 106 -18.55 9.73 -5.47
CA PRO A 106 -18.30 10.58 -4.30
C PRO A 106 -18.21 9.84 -2.95
N PHE A 107 -18.48 8.52 -2.91
CA PHE A 107 -18.60 7.73 -1.68
C PHE A 107 -17.71 6.47 -1.62
N THR A 108 -16.85 6.23 -2.62
CA THR A 108 -15.80 5.21 -2.45
C THR A 108 -14.62 5.83 -1.67
N THR A 109 -13.82 4.99 -1.01
CA THR A 109 -12.96 5.31 0.14
C THR A 109 -12.45 6.77 0.17
N ARG A 110 -12.98 7.50 1.15
CA ARG A 110 -12.44 8.73 1.73
C ARG A 110 -11.03 8.43 2.26
N CYS A 111 -10.03 9.21 1.86
CA CYS A 111 -8.85 9.39 2.72
C CYS A 111 -9.34 10.01 4.01
N SER A 112 -9.32 9.23 5.08
CA SER A 112 -9.92 9.58 6.37
C SER A 112 -9.36 10.90 6.91
N PRO A 113 -10.21 11.82 7.41
CA PRO A 113 -9.78 12.96 8.19
C PRO A 113 -9.51 12.51 9.61
N SER A 114 -8.31 12.81 10.10
CA SER A 114 -8.02 13.05 11.50
C SER A 114 -7.49 14.48 11.61
#